data_AF-M5RKA5-F1
#
_entry.id   AF-M5RKA5-F1
#
_cell.length_a   1.000
_cell.length_b   1.000
_cell.length_c   1.000
_cell.angle_alpha   90.00
_cell.angle_beta   90.00
_cell.angle_gamma   90.00
#
_symmetry.space_group_name_H-M   'P 1'
#
loop_
_entity.id
_entity.type
_entity.pdbx_description
1 polymer ?
#
loop_
_entity_poly.entity_id
_entity_poly.type
_entity_poly.pdbx_seq_one_letter_code
_entity_poly.pdbx_strand_id
1 'polypeptide(L)'
;MIDTLAPLFHVRNDCPPLLLITGDREREMLGRYEENAYLWRMMQVAGHPNTKLYELDGFDHGQMAEPAFPLLLRFVRSIATTPNR
;
A
#
# COMPACT_ATOMS: atom_id res chain seq x y z
N MET A 1 -5.36 19.82 -7.23
CA MET A 1 -4.27 19.45 -8.16
C MET A 1 -3.35 18.47 -7.44
N ILE A 2 -2.78 17.49 -8.15
CA ILE A 2 -1.73 16.61 -7.63
C ILE A 2 -0.40 17.21 -8.06
N ASP A 3 0.46 17.56 -7.12
CA ASP A 3 1.78 18.16 -7.39
C ASP A 3 2.92 17.14 -7.34
N THR A 4 4.14 17.58 -7.65
CA THR A 4 5.32 16.72 -7.77
C THR A 4 5.79 16.08 -6.47
N LEU A 5 5.31 16.55 -5.30
CA LEU A 5 5.62 15.97 -4.00
C LEU A 5 4.65 14.84 -3.62
N ALA A 6 3.48 14.77 -4.26
CA ALA A 6 2.51 13.72 -3.99
C ALA A 6 2.95 12.38 -4.61
N PRO A 7 2.88 11.26 -3.88
CA PRO A 7 3.17 9.92 -4.44
C PRO A 7 2.36 9.59 -5.69
N LEU A 8 1.11 10.07 -5.75
CA LEU A 8 0.22 9.92 -6.91
C LEU A 8 0.77 10.52 -8.21
N PHE A 9 1.63 11.53 -8.13
CA PHE A 9 2.29 12.11 -9.31
C PHE A 9 3.25 11.12 -9.99
N HIS A 10 3.77 10.16 -9.22
CA HIS A 10 4.82 9.23 -9.65
C HIS A 10 4.30 7.84 -10.03
N VAL A 11 2.99 7.69 -10.23
CA VAL A 11 2.35 6.44 -10.64
C VAL A 11 2.85 6.00 -12.01
N ARG A 12 3.39 4.78 -12.10
CA ARG A 12 3.93 4.17 -13.33
C ARG A 12 3.89 2.64 -13.25
N ASN A 13 3.87 1.97 -14.40
CA ASN A 13 3.74 0.51 -14.47
C ASN A 13 5.05 -0.27 -14.25
N ASP A 14 6.18 0.39 -14.42
CA ASP A 14 7.53 -0.19 -14.37
C ASP A 14 8.19 -0.05 -12.99
N CYS A 15 7.45 0.41 -11.97
CA CYS A 15 7.99 0.50 -10.62
C CYS A 15 8.00 -0.85 -9.89
N PRO A 16 8.79 -0.99 -8.80
CA PRO A 16 8.79 -2.21 -8.00
C PRO A 16 7.41 -2.57 -7.41
N PRO A 17 7.18 -3.84 -6.99
CA PRO A 17 6.00 -4.23 -6.23
C PRO A 17 5.78 -3.32 -5.01
N LEU A 18 4.53 -2.98 -4.71
CA LEU A 18 4.16 -2.07 -3.63
C LEU A 18 3.18 -2.75 -2.66
N LEU A 19 3.40 -2.53 -1.36
CA LEU A 19 2.54 -3.00 -0.29
C LEU A 19 2.07 -1.80 0.54
N LEU A 20 0.77 -1.57 0.58
CA LEU A 20 0.11 -0.57 1.40
C LEU A 20 -0.64 -1.29 2.53
N ILE A 21 -0.43 -0.86 3.76
CA ILE A 21 -1.14 -1.39 4.93
C ILE A 21 -1.61 -0.18 5.73
N THR A 22 -2.88 -0.15 6.12
CA THR A 22 -3.48 0.92 6.93
C THR A 22 -4.23 0.32 8.12
N GLY A 23 -4.42 1.09 9.19
CA GLY A 23 -5.45 0.79 10.17
C GLY A 23 -6.86 0.87 9.57
N ASP A 24 -7.85 0.61 10.42
CA ASP A 24 -9.28 0.78 10.16
C ASP A 24 -9.56 2.25 9.82
N ARG A 25 -10.23 2.50 8.69
CA ARG A 25 -10.51 3.86 8.20
C ARG A 25 -11.24 4.76 9.20
N GLU A 26 -12.01 4.19 10.12
CA GLU A 26 -12.78 4.93 11.13
C GLU A 26 -12.00 5.13 12.45
N ARG A 27 -10.84 4.48 12.62
CA ARG A 27 -10.03 4.52 13.85
C ARG A 27 -8.61 5.04 13.64
N GLU A 28 -8.12 4.95 12.42
CA GLU A 28 -6.85 5.49 11.97
C GLU A 28 -6.88 7.04 11.91
N MET A 29 -5.74 7.64 11.60
CA MET A 29 -5.67 9.04 11.20
C MET A 29 -6.54 9.33 9.97
N LEU A 30 -7.31 10.42 10.04
CA LEU A 30 -8.20 10.89 9.00
C LEU A 30 -7.54 10.86 7.61
N GLY A 31 -8.20 10.21 6.64
CA GLY A 31 -7.80 10.19 5.25
C GLY A 31 -6.71 9.18 4.89
N ARG A 32 -6.07 8.50 5.85
CA ARG A 32 -4.99 7.55 5.53
C ARG A 32 -5.47 6.39 4.68
N TYR A 33 -6.65 5.84 4.98
CA TYR A 33 -7.18 4.76 4.17
C TYR A 33 -7.49 5.26 2.75
N GLU A 34 -8.21 6.37 2.62
CA GLU A 34 -8.66 6.92 1.35
C GLU A 34 -7.50 7.28 0.42
N GLU A 35 -6.46 7.92 0.94
CA GLU A 35 -5.26 8.27 0.17
C GLU A 35 -4.51 7.03 -0.34
N ASN A 36 -4.36 6.01 0.51
CA ASN A 36 -3.74 4.74 0.13
C ASN A 36 -4.60 3.94 -0.85
N ALA A 37 -5.92 3.94 -0.67
CA ALA A 37 -6.88 3.33 -1.58
C ALA A 37 -6.85 4.01 -2.96
N TYR A 38 -6.74 5.33 -2.98
CA TYR A 38 -6.62 6.07 -4.22
C TYR A 38 -5.30 5.79 -4.94
N LEU A 39 -4.17 5.79 -4.23
CA LEU A 39 -2.88 5.39 -4.79
C LEU A 39 -2.94 3.96 -5.35
N TRP A 40 -3.43 3.00 -4.56
CA TRP A 40 -3.62 1.62 -5.00
C TRP A 40 -4.44 1.55 -6.30
N ARG A 41 -5.55 2.28 -6.37
CA ARG A 41 -6.42 2.27 -7.55
C ARG A 41 -5.71 2.83 -8.77
N MET A 42 -4.95 3.92 -8.61
CA MET A 42 -4.19 4.53 -9.69
C MET A 42 -3.07 3.61 -10.19
N MET A 43 -2.43 2.85 -9.30
CA MET A 43 -1.48 1.81 -9.69
C MET A 43 -2.14 0.73 -10.57
N GLN A 44 -3.35 0.29 -10.24
CA GLN A 44 -4.09 -0.67 -11.08
C GLN A 44 -4.42 -0.08 -12.46
N VAL A 45 -4.89 1.17 -12.49
CA VAL A 45 -5.21 1.88 -13.75
C VAL A 45 -3.98 2.05 -14.63
N ALA A 46 -2.81 2.32 -14.03
CA ALA A 46 -1.56 2.46 -14.75
C ALA A 46 -1.01 1.13 -15.30
N GLY A 47 -1.61 -0.02 -14.95
CA GLY A 47 -1.12 -1.33 -15.37
C GLY A 47 -0.04 -1.91 -14.45
N HIS A 48 -0.04 -1.51 -13.16
CA HIS A 48 0.81 -2.09 -12.12
C HIS A 48 -0.01 -3.02 -11.19
N PRO A 49 -0.19 -4.30 -11.55
CA PRO A 49 -0.98 -5.23 -10.75
C PRO A 49 -0.27 -5.69 -9.47
N ASN A 50 1.02 -5.40 -9.32
CA ASN A 50 1.84 -5.83 -8.19
C ASN A 50 1.77 -4.87 -6.99
N THR A 51 0.66 -4.13 -6.88
CA THR A 51 0.36 -3.25 -5.75
C THR A 51 -0.75 -3.85 -4.89
N LYS A 52 -0.47 -4.09 -3.61
CA LYS A 52 -1.43 -4.66 -2.63
C LYS A 52 -1.85 -3.61 -1.61
N LEU A 53 -3.10 -3.66 -1.18
CA LEU A 53 -3.64 -2.84 -0.10
C LEU A 53 -4.31 -3.73 0.94
N TYR A 54 -3.96 -3.54 2.21
CA TYR A 54 -4.61 -4.17 3.36
C TYR A 54 -5.11 -3.09 4.31
N GLU A 55 -6.37 -3.21 4.71
CA GLU A 55 -6.97 -2.46 5.81
C GLU A 55 -7.07 -3.39 7.01
N LEU A 56 -6.54 -2.96 8.15
CA LEU A 56 -6.54 -3.72 9.39
C LEU A 56 -7.72 -3.28 10.24
N ASP A 57 -8.87 -3.92 10.00
CA ASP A 57 -10.14 -3.64 10.70
C ASP A 57 -9.99 -3.73 12.23
N GLY A 58 -10.55 -2.75 12.93
CA GLY A 58 -10.45 -2.59 14.39
C GLY A 58 -9.15 -1.97 14.93
N PHE A 59 -8.11 -1.75 14.11
CA PHE A 59 -6.82 -1.22 14.55
C PHE A 59 -6.65 0.28 14.22
N ASP A 60 -6.16 1.06 15.18
CA ASP A 60 -5.76 2.46 14.98
C ASP A 60 -4.31 2.61 14.48
N HIS A 61 -3.83 3.86 14.41
CA HIS A 61 -2.49 4.23 13.96
C HIS A 61 -1.35 3.51 14.69
N GLY A 62 -1.49 3.32 16.00
CA GLY A 62 -0.45 2.69 16.82
C GLY A 62 -0.60 1.17 16.84
N GLN A 63 -1.83 0.68 16.92
CA GLN A 63 -2.14 -0.73 17.08
C GLN A 63 -1.96 -1.53 15.79
N MET A 64 -2.00 -0.89 14.62
CA MET A 64 -1.89 -1.56 13.32
C MET A 64 -0.50 -2.17 13.05
N ALA A 65 0.54 -1.80 13.79
CA ALA A 65 1.92 -2.21 13.51
C ALA A 65 2.15 -3.72 13.68
N GLU A 66 1.74 -4.28 14.82
CA GLU A 66 1.90 -5.70 15.15
C GLU A 66 1.21 -6.64 14.13
N PRO A 67 -0.07 -6.43 13.78
CA PRO A 67 -0.74 -7.25 12.74
C PRO A 67 -0.19 -7.00 11.32
N ALA A 68 0.47 -5.86 11.06
CA ALA A 68 1.09 -5.57 9.77
C ALA A 68 2.38 -6.39 9.53
N PHE A 69 3.16 -6.73 10.56
CA PHE A 69 4.46 -7.37 10.38
C PHE A 69 4.40 -8.73 9.64
N PRO A 70 3.46 -9.64 9.94
CA PRO A 70 3.34 -10.88 9.18
C PRO A 70 3.01 -10.66 7.70
N LEU A 71 2.21 -9.63 7.36
CA LEU A 71 1.90 -9.26 5.98
C LEU A 71 3.14 -8.76 5.25
N LEU A 72 3.90 -7.88 5.89
CA LEU A 72 5.17 -7.36 5.37
C LEU A 72 6.17 -8.49 5.11
N LEU A 73 6.41 -9.38 6.08
CA LEU A 73 7.35 -10.48 5.92
C LEU A 73 6.94 -11.44 4.80
N ARG A 74 5.65 -11.75 4.66
CA ARG A 74 5.14 -12.55 3.53
C ARG A 74 5.37 -11.87 2.20
N PHE A 75 5.12 -10.56 2.10
CA PHE A 75 5.36 -9.79 0.89
C PHE A 75 6.84 -9.78 0.50
N VAL A 76 7.73 -9.46 1.44
CA VAL A 76 9.19 -9.44 1.21
C VAL A 76 9.70 -10.81 0.78
N ARG A 77 9.23 -11.90 1.41
CA ARG A 77 9.59 -13.26 0.98
C ARG A 77 9.12 -13.55 -0.44
N SER A 78 7.88 -13.17 -0.79
CA SER A 78 7.33 -13.42 -2.13
C SER A 78 8.10 -12.72 -3.25
N ILE A 79 8.59 -11.51 -2.99
CA ILE A 79 9.42 -10.78 -3.96
C ILE A 79 10.84 -11.34 -4.02
N ALA A 80 11.43 -11.75 -2.90
CA ALA A 80 12.80 -12.25 -2.84
C ALA A 80 12.96 -13.63 -3.48
N THR A 81 11.92 -14.47 -3.44
CA THR A 81 11.92 -15.80 -4.06
C THR A 81 11.51 -15.78 -5.53
N THR A 82 11.12 -14.62 -6.07
CA THR A 82 10.83 -14.49 -7.51
C THR A 82 12.16 -14.33 -8.24
N PRO A 83 12.56 -15.24 -9.15
CA PRO A 83 13.77 -15.07 -9.93
C PRO A 83 13.67 -13.74 -10.70
N ASN A 84 14.77 -12.98 -10.71
CA ASN A 84 14.86 -11.72 -11.46
C ASN A 84 14.45 -12.01 -12.92
N ARG A 85 13.34 -11.43 -13.37
CA ARG A 85 12.89 -11.52 -14.77
C ARG A 85 13.67 -10.57 -15.64
#